data_AF-A0A2V7UEX2-F1
#
_entry.id   AF-A0A2V7UEX2-F1
#
_cell.length_a   1.000
_cell.length_b   1.000
_cell.length_c   1.000
_cell.angle_alpha   90.00
_cell.angle_beta   90.00
_cell.angle_gamma   90.00
#
_symmetry.space_group_name_H-M   'P 1'
#
loop_
_entity.id
_entity.type
_entity.pdbx_description
1 polymer ?
#
loop_
_entity_poly.entity_id
_entity_poly.type
_entity_poly.pdbx_seq_one_letter_code
_entity_poly.pdbx_strand_id
1 'polypeptide(L)'
;MIRRRVFSWLAAAALAMGVSGLAFSPVRSPLTLARLEMDRSTKYADRFAGSSRTAGIQEAVDACSPEECTVQLSAKVYRVRKTIWLTGGVHLHGAGIGSTVIQRAAGSMSDEDADGTGSVVAVSPRGSAGSFPTLKTSQASVAVSDLTIDGNASSFSALKNINLHADGIRADYVDGLIIRHVAVRNALMNGYYIRNCKNVLMDHFRADLVGQWSQTASKNGVSLTSVSRGGFNFNYTLSHF
;
A
#
# COMPACT_ATOMS: atom_id res chain seq x y z
N MET A 1 30.57 13.29 80.13
CA MET A 1 29.76 14.25 80.91
C MET A 1 28.68 14.76 79.96
N ILE A 2 27.43 14.28 79.98
CA ILE A 2 26.33 14.46 80.95
C ILE A 2 25.89 15.92 81.13
N ARG A 3 24.66 16.23 80.65
CA ARG A 3 23.60 17.20 81.06
C ARG A 3 23.07 17.96 79.85
N ARG A 4 21.88 17.69 79.28
CA ARG A 4 20.47 17.66 79.77
C ARG A 4 19.82 19.04 80.02
N ARG A 5 18.85 19.40 79.16
CA ARG A 5 17.56 20.14 79.33
C ARG A 5 17.10 20.52 77.90
N VAL A 6 15.95 20.13 77.31
CA VAL A 6 14.62 19.62 77.74
C VAL A 6 13.69 20.72 78.32
N PHE A 7 12.38 20.61 77.99
CA PHE A 7 11.22 21.52 78.18
C PHE A 7 11.03 22.56 77.05
N SER A 8 9.82 22.94 76.58
CA SER A 8 8.42 22.40 76.58
C SER A 8 7.52 23.40 75.81
N TRP A 9 6.35 23.13 75.21
CA TRP A 9 5.36 22.01 75.19
C TRP A 9 5.17 21.50 73.73
N LEU A 10 4.35 20.53 73.29
CA LEU A 10 3.05 19.91 73.66
C LEU A 10 1.77 20.66 73.18
N ALA A 11 0.73 19.88 72.82
CA ALA A 11 -0.53 20.20 72.09
C ALA A 11 -0.36 20.58 70.59
N ALA A 12 -1.19 20.11 69.64
CA ALA A 12 -2.37 19.24 69.70
C ALA A 12 -2.28 18.07 68.70
N ALA A 13 -3.14 17.04 68.83
CA ALA A 13 -3.12 15.84 67.99
C ALA A 13 -4.52 15.45 67.47
N ALA A 14 -4.62 15.21 66.16
CA ALA A 14 -5.59 14.35 65.48
C ALA A 14 -5.08 14.11 64.04
N LEU A 15 -4.62 12.91 63.66
CA LEU A 15 -5.39 11.73 63.24
C LEU A 15 -6.14 11.89 61.91
N ALA A 16 -5.41 11.68 60.82
CA ALA A 16 -5.90 11.05 59.59
C ALA A 16 -4.79 10.13 59.04
N MET A 17 -5.14 8.97 58.49
CA MET A 17 -4.19 7.93 58.06
C MET A 17 -4.23 7.71 56.55
N GLY A 18 -3.08 7.36 55.97
CA GLY A 18 -2.93 7.09 54.53
C GLY A 18 -2.74 8.35 53.68
N VAL A 19 -2.29 8.26 52.42
CA VAL A 19 -2.04 7.05 51.62
C VAL A 19 -0.61 7.10 51.02
N SER A 20 -0.05 5.92 50.74
CA SER A 20 1.25 5.75 50.09
C SER A 20 1.43 6.62 48.84
N GLY A 21 2.61 7.23 48.70
CA GLY A 21 3.01 7.95 47.48
C GLY A 21 3.19 7.00 46.30
N LEU A 22 2.09 6.67 45.61
CA LEU A 22 2.11 5.91 44.37
C LEU A 22 2.91 6.69 43.31
N ALA A 23 3.91 6.03 42.73
CA ALA A 23 4.63 6.58 41.59
C ALA A 23 3.65 6.72 40.41
N PHE A 24 3.42 7.97 39.98
CA PHE A 24 2.64 8.27 38.77
C PHE A 24 3.39 7.80 37.52
N SER A 25 3.29 6.51 37.21
CA SER A 25 3.55 6.01 35.87
C SER A 25 2.51 6.62 34.94
N PRO A 26 2.90 7.42 33.92
CA PRO A 26 1.96 8.06 33.03
C PRO A 26 1.34 7.00 32.11
N VAL A 27 0.19 6.46 32.52
CA VAL A 27 -0.66 5.59 31.69
C VAL A 27 -1.08 6.39 30.46
N ARG A 28 -0.31 6.24 29.37
CA ARG A 28 -0.65 6.81 28.07
C ARG A 28 -2.04 6.29 27.71
N SER A 29 -2.94 7.20 27.34
CA SER A 29 -4.32 6.79 27.02
C SER A 29 -4.32 5.72 25.92
N PRO A 30 -5.28 4.79 25.89
CA PRO A 30 -5.34 3.77 24.85
C PRO A 30 -5.42 4.39 23.44
N LEU A 31 -6.02 5.58 23.30
CA LEU A 31 -6.00 6.37 22.06
C LEU A 31 -4.61 6.89 21.69
N THR A 32 -3.77 7.22 22.67
CA THR A 32 -2.37 7.62 22.45
C THR A 32 -1.49 6.41 22.09
N LEU A 33 -1.74 5.25 22.70
CA LEU A 33 -1.04 4.00 22.39
C LEU A 33 -1.40 3.50 20.98
N ALA A 34 -2.69 3.34 20.67
CA ALA A 34 -3.16 2.94 19.34
C ALA A 34 -2.68 3.90 18.24
N ARG A 35 -2.64 5.22 18.51
CA ARG A 35 -2.10 6.21 17.55
C ARG A 35 -0.58 6.10 17.35
N LEU A 36 0.18 5.65 18.36
CA LEU A 36 1.61 5.37 18.25
C LEU A 36 1.91 4.03 17.56
N GLU A 37 1.00 3.05 17.67
CA GLU A 37 1.08 1.77 16.95
C GLU A 37 0.72 1.96 15.47
N MET A 38 -0.33 2.73 15.18
CA MET A 38 -0.74 3.07 13.81
C MET A 38 0.30 3.96 13.07
N ASP A 39 1.02 4.82 13.77
CA ASP A 39 2.17 5.59 13.22
C ASP A 39 3.43 4.74 13.04
N ARG A 40 3.51 3.54 13.67
CA ARG A 40 4.60 2.56 13.44
C ARG A 40 4.33 1.66 12.23
N SER A 41 3.08 1.23 12.03
CA SER A 41 2.68 0.47 10.84
C SER A 41 2.52 1.34 9.59
N THR A 42 2.45 2.67 9.72
CA THR A 42 2.42 3.59 8.57
C THR A 42 3.83 3.94 8.06
N LYS A 43 4.11 3.68 6.77
CA LYS A 43 5.32 4.12 6.07
C LYS A 43 4.96 5.20 5.06
N TYR A 44 5.69 6.32 5.08
CA TYR A 44 5.46 7.44 4.17
C TYR A 44 6.46 7.38 3.02
N ALA A 45 6.00 7.18 1.78
CA ALA A 45 6.86 7.09 0.58
C ALA A 45 7.79 8.30 0.43
N ASP A 46 7.33 9.48 0.88
CA ASP A 46 8.07 10.74 0.83
C ASP A 46 9.38 10.72 1.63
N ARG A 47 9.49 9.87 2.66
CA ARG A 47 10.73 9.68 3.44
C ARG A 47 11.81 8.92 2.67
N PHE A 48 11.45 8.27 1.55
CA PHE A 48 12.35 7.46 0.72
C PHE A 48 12.52 8.00 -0.72
N ALA A 49 11.83 9.10 -1.06
CA ALA A 49 11.70 9.55 -2.46
C ALA A 49 13.05 9.84 -3.16
N GLY A 50 14.00 10.47 -2.46
CA GLY A 50 15.43 10.57 -2.79
C GLY A 50 15.80 10.56 -4.29
N SER A 51 16.65 9.60 -4.67
CA SER A 51 16.99 9.27 -6.06
C SER A 51 16.20 8.05 -6.57
N SER A 52 15.05 7.76 -5.97
CA SER A 52 14.29 6.53 -6.18
C SER A 52 13.74 6.42 -7.61
N ARG A 53 13.90 5.24 -8.23
CA ARG A 53 13.23 4.90 -9.50
C ARG A 53 11.74 4.63 -9.32
N THR A 54 11.29 4.45 -8.08
CA THR A 54 9.93 4.13 -7.64
C THR A 54 9.33 5.27 -6.81
N ALA A 55 9.94 6.46 -6.84
CA ALA A 55 9.56 7.66 -6.10
C ALA A 55 9.37 7.45 -4.58
N GLY A 56 10.10 6.48 -4.00
CA GLY A 56 10.07 6.10 -2.59
C GLY A 56 8.94 5.14 -2.21
N ILE A 57 8.09 4.73 -3.18
CA ILE A 57 6.92 3.89 -2.92
C ILE A 57 7.36 2.45 -2.65
N GLN A 58 8.20 1.85 -3.51
CA GLN A 58 8.70 0.49 -3.29
C GLN A 58 9.50 0.39 -1.99
N GLU A 59 10.31 1.40 -1.71
CA GLU A 59 11.16 1.48 -0.52
C GLU A 59 10.33 1.57 0.77
N ALA A 60 9.15 2.21 0.72
CA ALA A 60 8.18 2.21 1.81
C ALA A 60 7.44 0.87 1.95
N VAL A 61 7.17 0.15 0.85
CA VAL A 61 6.60 -1.21 0.85
C VAL A 61 7.60 -2.21 1.44
N ASP A 62 8.85 -2.19 0.97
CA ASP A 62 9.91 -3.11 1.43
C ASP A 62 10.23 -2.88 2.93
N ALA A 63 9.99 -1.67 3.44
CA ALA A 63 10.10 -1.31 4.86
C ALA A 63 8.93 -1.80 5.76
N CYS A 64 7.90 -2.45 5.21
CA CYS A 64 6.75 -2.97 5.98
C CYS A 64 7.01 -4.29 6.74
N SER A 65 8.12 -4.98 6.46
CA SER A 65 8.37 -6.34 6.93
C SER A 65 8.23 -6.53 8.45
N PRO A 66 7.47 -7.54 8.96
CA PRO A 66 6.59 -8.48 8.28
C PRO A 66 5.07 -8.31 8.63
N GLU A 67 4.67 -7.16 9.16
CA GLU A 67 3.33 -6.91 9.72
C GLU A 67 2.38 -6.21 8.73
N GLU A 68 1.06 -6.16 9.04
CA GLU A 68 0.12 -5.35 8.25
C GLU A 68 0.50 -3.86 8.32
N CYS A 69 0.53 -3.21 7.17
CA CYS A 69 1.30 -1.98 6.98
C CYS A 69 0.63 -1.03 5.98
N THR A 70 0.50 0.25 6.35
CA THR A 70 -0.07 1.27 5.47
C THR A 70 1.04 2.06 4.78
N VAL A 71 1.12 2.02 3.45
CA VAL A 71 2.01 2.89 2.69
C VAL A 71 1.24 4.15 2.31
N GLN A 72 1.52 5.24 3.03
CA GLN A 72 0.88 6.53 2.83
C GLN A 72 1.59 7.34 1.75
N LEU A 73 0.81 7.82 0.79
CA LEU A 73 1.19 8.79 -0.23
C LEU A 73 0.58 10.16 0.07
N SER A 74 1.27 11.23 -0.31
CA SER A 74 0.80 12.61 -0.21
C SER A 74 0.10 13.08 -1.49
N ALA A 75 -0.56 14.25 -1.44
CA ALA A 75 -1.26 14.84 -2.57
C ALA A 75 -0.26 15.45 -3.59
N LYS A 76 0.29 14.61 -4.48
CA LYS A 76 1.17 15.01 -5.59
C LYS A 76 1.26 13.93 -6.68
N VAL A 77 2.00 14.24 -7.75
CA VAL A 77 2.39 13.28 -8.79
C VAL A 77 3.71 12.58 -8.44
N TYR A 78 3.64 11.29 -8.14
CA TYR A 78 4.78 10.38 -8.01
C TYR A 78 5.18 9.87 -9.39
N ARG A 79 6.36 10.27 -9.88
CA ARG A 79 6.86 9.85 -11.21
C ARG A 79 7.70 8.58 -11.11
N VAL A 80 7.11 7.44 -11.42
CA VAL A 80 7.76 6.13 -11.35
C VAL A 80 8.41 5.75 -12.70
N ARG A 81 9.60 5.15 -12.62
CA ARG A 81 10.40 4.63 -13.74
C ARG A 81 10.54 3.09 -13.72
N LYS A 82 10.06 2.43 -12.67
CA LYS A 82 9.89 0.98 -12.52
C LYS A 82 8.50 0.68 -11.96
N THR A 83 8.05 -0.56 -12.13
CA THR A 83 6.83 -1.11 -11.52
C THR A 83 6.88 -1.04 -9.99
N ILE A 84 5.73 -0.74 -9.34
CA ILE A 84 5.56 -0.88 -7.89
C ILE A 84 4.99 -2.26 -7.57
N TRP A 85 5.69 -3.04 -6.75
CA TRP A 85 5.28 -4.35 -6.27
C TRP A 85 4.70 -4.28 -4.86
N LEU A 86 3.41 -4.62 -4.70
CA LEU A 86 2.75 -4.75 -3.41
C LEU A 86 2.70 -6.21 -2.97
N THR A 87 3.27 -6.48 -1.79
CA THR A 87 3.23 -7.77 -1.09
C THR A 87 2.00 -7.89 -0.19
N GLY A 88 1.74 -9.08 0.35
CA GLY A 88 0.68 -9.31 1.33
C GLY A 88 0.84 -8.46 2.59
N GLY A 89 -0.28 -8.10 3.22
CA GLY A 89 -0.36 -7.19 4.38
C GLY A 89 -0.22 -5.70 4.05
N VAL A 90 -0.03 -5.32 2.79
CA VAL A 90 0.27 -3.92 2.40
C VAL A 90 -0.98 -3.18 1.95
N HIS A 91 -1.27 -2.05 2.58
CA HIS A 91 -2.36 -1.15 2.25
C HIS A 91 -1.80 0.17 1.67
N LEU A 92 -1.86 0.33 0.35
CA LEU A 92 -1.44 1.56 -0.34
C LEU A 92 -2.58 2.59 -0.31
N HIS A 93 -2.33 3.76 0.28
CA HIS A 93 -3.35 4.81 0.48
C HIS A 93 -2.83 6.19 0.04
N GLY A 94 -3.63 6.90 -0.75
CA GLY A 94 -3.35 8.28 -1.18
C GLY A 94 -4.16 9.34 -0.44
N ALA A 95 -4.33 10.49 -1.10
CA ALA A 95 -5.11 11.64 -0.62
C ALA A 95 -6.32 11.95 -1.52
N GLY A 96 -6.80 10.96 -2.28
CA GLY A 96 -7.94 11.02 -3.19
C GLY A 96 -7.57 10.91 -4.67
N ILE A 97 -8.55 10.52 -5.49
CA ILE A 97 -8.48 10.54 -6.95
C ILE A 97 -8.11 11.96 -7.42
N GLY A 98 -7.15 12.07 -8.34
CA GLY A 98 -6.62 13.35 -8.82
C GLY A 98 -5.62 14.04 -7.87
N SER A 99 -5.82 13.95 -6.55
CA SER A 99 -4.91 14.50 -5.53
C SER A 99 -3.57 13.75 -5.49
N THR A 100 -3.62 12.43 -5.41
CA THR A 100 -2.43 11.55 -5.44
C THR A 100 -2.40 10.84 -6.79
N VAL A 101 -1.30 10.97 -7.53
CA VAL A 101 -1.16 10.32 -8.84
C VAL A 101 0.16 9.53 -8.91
N ILE A 102 0.09 8.21 -9.04
CA ILE A 102 1.25 7.39 -9.42
C ILE A 102 1.31 7.40 -10.95
N GLN A 103 2.16 8.24 -11.52
CA GLN A 103 2.31 8.43 -12.96
C GLN A 103 3.60 7.80 -13.46
N ARG A 104 3.55 7.07 -14.57
CA ARG A 104 4.76 6.60 -15.24
C ARG A 104 5.50 7.75 -15.91
N ALA A 105 6.81 7.88 -15.67
CA ALA A 105 7.60 8.91 -16.32
C ALA A 105 7.78 8.62 -17.83
N ALA A 106 7.67 9.66 -18.65
CA ALA A 106 7.78 9.59 -20.10
C ALA A 106 9.12 8.97 -20.55
N GLY A 107 9.08 8.10 -21.58
CA GLY A 107 10.26 7.48 -22.19
C GLY A 107 11.14 6.63 -21.25
N SER A 108 10.68 6.31 -20.04
CA SER A 108 11.57 5.91 -18.93
C SER A 108 11.57 4.44 -18.54
N MET A 109 10.74 3.61 -19.18
CA MET A 109 10.65 2.18 -18.90
C MET A 109 11.07 1.37 -20.14
N SER A 110 12.19 0.66 -19.99
CA SER A 110 12.61 -0.44 -20.85
C SER A 110 12.03 -1.78 -20.40
N ASP A 111 12.27 -2.86 -21.16
CA ASP A 111 11.89 -4.22 -20.76
C ASP A 111 12.61 -4.70 -19.46
N GLU A 112 13.75 -4.11 -19.09
CA GLU A 112 14.46 -4.36 -17.81
C GLU A 112 13.80 -3.62 -16.63
N ASP A 113 13.19 -2.47 -16.91
CA ASP A 113 12.57 -1.60 -15.91
C ASP A 113 11.17 -2.05 -15.50
N ALA A 114 10.57 -2.92 -16.32
CA ALA A 114 9.35 -3.63 -16.05
C ALA A 114 9.44 -4.54 -14.79
N ASP A 115 10.62 -5.00 -14.39
CA ASP A 115 10.80 -5.91 -13.23
C ASP A 115 9.83 -7.12 -13.31
N GLY A 116 9.74 -7.73 -14.50
CA GLY A 116 8.81 -8.83 -14.80
C GLY A 116 7.44 -8.43 -15.37
N THR A 117 7.03 -7.15 -15.34
CA THR A 117 5.75 -6.71 -15.91
C THR A 117 5.69 -5.24 -16.34
N GLY A 118 4.98 -4.94 -17.42
CA GLY A 118 4.74 -3.56 -17.86
C GLY A 118 3.75 -2.79 -16.97
N SER A 119 3.29 -3.32 -15.83
CA SER A 119 2.24 -2.73 -15.00
C SER A 119 2.72 -1.47 -14.25
N VAL A 120 1.84 -0.53 -13.87
CA VAL A 120 2.25 0.59 -12.99
C VAL A 120 2.35 0.09 -11.54
N VAL A 121 1.33 -0.63 -11.10
CA VAL A 121 1.30 -1.37 -9.83
C VAL A 121 1.03 -2.83 -10.12
N ALA A 122 1.85 -3.70 -9.53
CA ALA A 122 1.74 -5.14 -9.59
C ALA A 122 1.52 -5.70 -8.18
N VAL A 123 0.61 -6.65 -8.04
CA VAL A 123 0.20 -7.23 -6.76
C VAL A 123 0.23 -8.74 -6.86
N SER A 124 1.29 -9.37 -6.35
CA SER A 124 1.37 -10.83 -6.19
C SER A 124 2.45 -11.17 -5.16
N PRO A 125 2.53 -12.44 -4.71
CA PRO A 125 3.72 -12.92 -4.02
C PRO A 125 4.93 -12.69 -4.95
N ARG A 126 5.80 -11.74 -4.60
CA ARG A 126 6.87 -11.25 -5.49
C ARG A 126 7.91 -12.35 -5.70
N GLY A 127 8.04 -12.86 -6.92
CA GLY A 127 9.06 -13.84 -7.28
C GLY A 127 10.46 -13.22 -7.30
N SER A 128 11.47 -14.07 -7.47
CA SER A 128 12.83 -13.60 -7.74
C SER A 128 12.85 -12.75 -9.02
N ALA A 129 13.67 -11.69 -9.01
CA ALA A 129 13.75 -10.68 -10.07
C ALA A 129 12.39 -10.07 -10.49
N GLY A 130 11.49 -9.86 -9.51
CA GLY A 130 10.17 -9.27 -9.74
C GLY A 130 9.19 -10.16 -10.51
N SER A 131 9.54 -11.40 -10.85
CA SER A 131 8.65 -12.24 -11.65
C SER A 131 7.31 -12.53 -10.96
N PHE A 132 6.20 -12.43 -11.71
CA PHE A 132 4.93 -13.01 -11.28
C PHE A 132 5.10 -14.53 -11.10
N PRO A 133 4.64 -15.13 -9.98
CA PRO A 133 4.93 -16.51 -9.66
C PRO A 133 4.23 -17.48 -10.62
N THR A 134 4.95 -18.55 -11.00
CA THR A 134 4.44 -19.64 -11.84
C THR A 134 3.64 -20.70 -11.07
N LEU A 135 3.56 -20.58 -9.75
CA LEU A 135 2.98 -21.55 -8.82
C LEU A 135 1.88 -20.92 -7.96
N LYS A 136 1.03 -21.78 -7.37
CA LYS A 136 -0.17 -21.42 -6.59
C LYS A 136 0.10 -20.73 -5.24
N THR A 137 1.28 -20.14 -5.02
CA THR A 137 1.53 -19.30 -3.85
C THR A 137 0.55 -18.14 -3.88
N SER A 138 -0.08 -17.83 -2.75
CA SER A 138 -1.04 -16.74 -2.62
C SER A 138 -0.66 -15.82 -1.47
N GLN A 139 -0.91 -14.52 -1.62
CA GLN A 139 -0.75 -13.54 -0.53
C GLN A 139 -2.10 -13.00 -0.06
N ALA A 140 -2.20 -12.72 1.23
CA ALA A 140 -3.42 -12.22 1.87
C ALA A 140 -3.37 -10.69 2.07
N SER A 141 -4.54 -10.07 2.29
CA SER A 141 -4.71 -8.67 2.72
C SER A 141 -3.90 -7.67 1.89
N VAL A 142 -4.39 -7.26 0.72
CA VAL A 142 -3.78 -6.14 -0.02
C VAL A 142 -4.85 -5.13 -0.41
N ALA A 143 -4.58 -3.85 -0.14
CA ALA A 143 -5.47 -2.75 -0.48
C ALA A 143 -4.76 -1.70 -1.34
N VAL A 144 -5.49 -1.13 -2.30
CA VAL A 144 -5.10 0.07 -3.04
C VAL A 144 -6.25 1.07 -2.96
N SER A 145 -5.97 2.29 -2.49
CA SER A 145 -7.03 3.24 -2.15
C SER A 145 -6.68 4.71 -2.37
N ASP A 146 -7.71 5.50 -2.66
CA ASP A 146 -7.69 6.96 -2.66
C ASP A 146 -6.59 7.59 -3.52
N LEU A 147 -6.45 7.13 -4.77
CA LEU A 147 -5.40 7.58 -5.68
C LEU A 147 -5.76 7.42 -7.17
N THR A 148 -4.94 8.02 -8.02
CA THR A 148 -4.95 7.79 -9.47
C THR A 148 -3.69 7.05 -9.92
N ILE A 149 -3.86 6.04 -10.75
CA ILE A 149 -2.80 5.38 -11.52
C ILE A 149 -2.81 5.94 -12.93
N ASP A 150 -1.69 6.50 -13.39
CA ASP A 150 -1.56 7.11 -14.71
C ASP A 150 -0.46 6.40 -15.50
N GLY A 151 -0.87 5.52 -16.42
CA GLY A 151 0.04 4.72 -17.23
C GLY A 151 0.87 5.54 -18.22
N ASN A 152 0.47 6.77 -18.54
CA ASN A 152 1.13 7.67 -19.48
C ASN A 152 1.42 7.05 -20.88
N ALA A 153 0.45 6.31 -21.43
CA ALA A 153 0.52 5.59 -22.70
C ALA A 153 1.08 6.41 -23.90
N SER A 154 0.83 7.72 -23.96
CA SER A 154 1.28 8.61 -25.04
C SER A 154 2.80 8.84 -25.07
N SER A 155 3.55 8.33 -24.08
CA SER A 155 4.97 8.61 -23.89
C SER A 155 5.89 7.37 -24.00
N PHE A 156 5.47 6.32 -24.72
CA PHE A 156 6.24 5.07 -24.85
C PHE A 156 6.92 4.88 -26.21
N SER A 157 8.23 4.63 -26.17
CA SER A 157 9.04 4.13 -27.29
C SER A 157 10.05 3.05 -26.89
N ALA A 158 10.22 2.79 -25.58
CA ALA A 158 11.30 1.95 -25.04
C ALA A 158 10.87 0.54 -24.58
N LEU A 159 9.59 0.33 -24.27
CA LEU A 159 9.02 -0.97 -23.86
C LEU A 159 8.60 -1.77 -25.10
N LYS A 160 9.27 -2.88 -25.38
CA LYS A 160 9.16 -3.65 -26.64
C LYS A 160 8.49 -5.01 -26.47
N ASN A 161 8.69 -5.66 -25.32
CA ASN A 161 8.12 -6.99 -25.09
C ASN A 161 6.64 -6.92 -24.70
N ILE A 162 5.76 -7.06 -25.70
CA ILE A 162 4.30 -7.06 -25.57
C ILE A 162 3.72 -8.09 -24.56
N ASN A 163 4.50 -9.09 -24.16
CA ASN A 163 4.07 -10.13 -23.22
C ASN A 163 4.19 -9.71 -21.75
N LEU A 164 4.78 -8.55 -21.44
CA LEU A 164 4.97 -8.08 -20.07
C LEU A 164 3.66 -7.60 -19.40
N HIS A 165 2.56 -7.44 -20.15
CA HIS A 165 1.29 -6.85 -19.70
C HIS A 165 1.45 -5.42 -19.14
N ALA A 166 1.12 -4.41 -19.96
CA ALA A 166 1.32 -3.01 -19.62
C ALA A 166 0.07 -2.36 -18.99
N ASP A 167 -0.36 -2.93 -17.87
CA ASP A 167 -1.61 -2.59 -17.17
C ASP A 167 -1.45 -1.38 -16.23
N GLY A 168 -2.58 -0.81 -15.77
CA GLY A 168 -2.56 0.15 -14.66
C GLY A 168 -2.27 -0.57 -13.33
N ILE A 169 -3.25 -1.34 -12.86
CA ILE A 169 -3.09 -2.26 -11.73
C ILE A 169 -3.22 -3.69 -12.25
N ARG A 170 -2.23 -4.52 -11.94
CA ARG A 170 -2.30 -5.97 -12.17
C ARG A 170 -2.21 -6.71 -10.84
N ALA A 171 -3.14 -7.64 -10.60
CA ALA A 171 -3.16 -8.49 -9.41
C ALA A 171 -3.23 -9.97 -9.79
N ASP A 172 -2.30 -10.76 -9.26
CA ASP A 172 -2.16 -12.19 -9.51
C ASP A 172 -2.07 -12.95 -8.17
N TYR A 173 -2.92 -13.96 -7.96
CA TYR A 173 -2.89 -14.84 -6.78
C TYR A 173 -3.04 -14.12 -5.41
N VAL A 174 -3.94 -13.14 -5.31
CA VAL A 174 -4.28 -12.45 -4.05
C VAL A 174 -5.57 -13.02 -3.45
N ASP A 175 -5.61 -13.19 -2.13
CA ASP A 175 -6.83 -13.49 -1.37
C ASP A 175 -7.15 -12.29 -0.45
N GLY A 176 -8.33 -11.68 -0.56
CA GLY A 176 -8.62 -10.41 0.12
C GLY A 176 -7.97 -9.21 -0.56
N LEU A 177 -8.26 -9.02 -1.85
CA LEU A 177 -7.83 -7.83 -2.62
C LEU A 177 -8.90 -6.74 -2.53
N ILE A 178 -8.52 -5.54 -2.08
CA ILE A 178 -9.40 -4.37 -2.00
C ILE A 178 -8.89 -3.27 -2.92
N ILE A 179 -9.76 -2.76 -3.80
CA ILE A 179 -9.52 -1.58 -4.63
C ILE A 179 -10.67 -0.60 -4.36
N ARG A 180 -10.40 0.52 -3.68
CA ARG A 180 -11.44 1.49 -3.29
C ARG A 180 -11.08 2.91 -3.67
N HIS A 181 -11.98 3.64 -4.32
CA HIS A 181 -11.78 5.05 -4.67
C HIS A 181 -10.48 5.25 -5.48
N VAL A 182 -10.33 4.44 -6.53
CA VAL A 182 -9.16 4.44 -7.43
C VAL A 182 -9.58 4.76 -8.86
N ALA A 183 -8.85 5.65 -9.53
CA ALA A 183 -8.95 5.83 -10.96
C ALA A 183 -7.69 5.30 -11.66
N VAL A 184 -7.83 4.45 -12.66
CA VAL A 184 -6.77 4.12 -13.61
C VAL A 184 -7.00 4.92 -14.89
N ARG A 185 -5.96 5.54 -15.42
CA ARG A 185 -6.00 6.19 -16.75
C ARG A 185 -4.76 5.94 -17.58
N ASN A 186 -4.88 6.12 -18.90
CA ASN A 186 -3.76 6.08 -19.85
C ASN A 186 -2.91 4.81 -19.76
N ALA A 187 -3.49 3.66 -19.38
CA ALA A 187 -2.80 2.38 -19.34
C ALA A 187 -2.64 1.81 -20.75
N LEU A 188 -1.50 1.16 -21.03
CA LEU A 188 -1.20 0.66 -22.37
C LEU A 188 -2.03 -0.58 -22.75
N MET A 189 -2.43 -1.40 -21.77
CA MET A 189 -3.20 -2.62 -22.00
C MET A 189 -4.54 -2.61 -21.24
N ASN A 190 -4.63 -3.16 -20.03
CA ASN A 190 -5.85 -3.12 -19.22
C ASN A 190 -5.79 -1.98 -18.19
N GLY A 191 -6.95 -1.48 -17.75
CA GLY A 191 -7.01 -0.63 -16.57
C GLY A 191 -6.67 -1.41 -15.30
N TYR A 192 -7.51 -2.43 -15.03
CA TYR A 192 -7.32 -3.41 -13.96
C TYR A 192 -7.25 -4.82 -14.58
N TYR A 193 -6.19 -5.58 -14.29
CA TYR A 193 -6.07 -7.00 -14.69
C TYR A 193 -6.01 -7.88 -13.43
N ILE A 194 -7.05 -8.66 -13.17
CA ILE A 194 -7.22 -9.45 -11.95
C ILE A 194 -7.23 -10.94 -12.31
N ARG A 195 -6.17 -11.66 -11.94
CA ARG A 195 -5.93 -13.06 -12.31
C ARG A 195 -5.81 -13.96 -11.10
N ASN A 196 -6.58 -15.05 -11.07
CA ASN A 196 -6.56 -16.05 -9.99
C ASN A 196 -6.67 -15.44 -8.57
N CYS A 197 -7.42 -14.35 -8.39
CA CYS A 197 -7.63 -13.75 -7.08
C CYS A 197 -8.95 -14.24 -6.45
N LYS A 198 -9.09 -14.11 -5.12
CA LYS A 198 -10.30 -14.45 -4.35
C LYS A 198 -10.66 -13.31 -3.40
N ASN A 199 -11.93 -13.31 -2.96
CA ASN A 199 -12.46 -12.33 -2.01
C ASN A 199 -12.12 -10.89 -2.42
N VAL A 200 -12.48 -10.55 -3.67
CA VAL A 200 -12.10 -9.28 -4.30
C VAL A 200 -13.21 -8.25 -4.13
N LEU A 201 -12.86 -7.06 -3.65
CA LEU A 201 -13.76 -5.92 -3.55
C LEU A 201 -13.24 -4.78 -4.43
N MET A 202 -14.05 -4.35 -5.41
CA MET A 202 -13.76 -3.16 -6.23
C MET A 202 -14.91 -2.16 -6.08
N ASP A 203 -14.61 -1.00 -5.51
CA ASP A 203 -15.59 -0.06 -4.95
C ASP A 203 -15.25 1.38 -5.34
N HIS A 204 -16.17 2.11 -5.95
CA HIS A 204 -15.94 3.48 -6.45
C HIS A 204 -14.68 3.57 -7.34
N PHE A 205 -14.58 2.73 -8.37
CA PHE A 205 -13.39 2.63 -9.21
C PHE A 205 -13.66 3.05 -10.67
N ARG A 206 -12.66 3.64 -11.32
CA ARG A 206 -12.78 4.20 -12.69
C ARG A 206 -11.64 3.75 -13.61
N ALA A 207 -11.91 3.58 -14.90
CA ALA A 207 -10.92 3.28 -15.93
C ALA A 207 -11.11 4.18 -17.17
N ASP A 208 -10.19 5.11 -17.41
CA ASP A 208 -10.21 6.07 -18.53
C ASP A 208 -9.12 5.79 -19.57
N LEU A 209 -9.44 5.84 -20.87
CA LEU A 209 -8.45 5.87 -21.97
C LEU A 209 -7.37 4.76 -21.85
N VAL A 210 -7.80 3.52 -21.63
CA VAL A 210 -6.91 2.35 -21.51
C VAL A 210 -6.88 1.54 -22.82
N GLY A 211 -5.73 0.92 -23.11
CA GLY A 211 -5.55 -0.03 -24.21
C GLY A 211 -5.14 0.60 -25.55
N GLN A 212 -3.83 0.81 -25.75
CA GLN A 212 -3.21 0.94 -27.08
C GLN A 212 -1.69 0.70 -27.06
N TRP A 213 -1.24 -0.49 -26.66
CA TRP A 213 0.17 -0.90 -26.80
C TRP A 213 0.53 -1.37 -28.23
N SER A 214 -0.45 -1.89 -28.97
CA SER A 214 -0.33 -2.29 -30.37
C SER A 214 -1.72 -2.29 -31.03
N GLN A 215 -1.80 -2.63 -32.33
CA GLN A 215 -3.09 -2.78 -33.02
C GLN A 215 -3.91 -4.01 -32.53
N THR A 216 -3.27 -4.95 -31.83
CA THR A 216 -3.83 -6.29 -31.56
C THR A 216 -4.06 -6.57 -30.07
N ALA A 217 -3.97 -5.55 -29.21
CA ALA A 217 -4.21 -5.68 -27.77
C ALA A 217 -5.69 -5.41 -27.42
N SER A 218 -6.32 -6.33 -26.68
CA SER A 218 -7.69 -6.14 -26.17
C SER A 218 -7.79 -4.94 -25.23
N LYS A 219 -8.73 -4.04 -25.47
CA LYS A 219 -8.96 -2.84 -24.65
C LYS A 219 -9.98 -3.13 -23.54
N ASN A 220 -9.51 -3.40 -22.32
CA ASN A 220 -10.40 -3.67 -21.19
C ASN A 220 -10.20 -2.64 -20.07
N GLY A 221 -11.30 -1.99 -19.64
CA GLY A 221 -11.31 -1.23 -18.39
C GLY A 221 -10.97 -2.13 -17.20
N VAL A 222 -11.65 -3.27 -17.10
CA VAL A 222 -11.36 -4.37 -16.18
C VAL A 222 -11.26 -5.67 -16.96
N SER A 223 -10.24 -6.48 -16.67
CA SER A 223 -10.09 -7.84 -17.17
C SER A 223 -10.00 -8.79 -15.98
N LEU A 224 -10.99 -9.69 -15.86
CA LEU A 224 -11.04 -10.72 -14.83
C LEU A 224 -10.69 -12.08 -15.46
N THR A 225 -9.83 -12.88 -14.84
CA THR A 225 -9.38 -14.16 -15.42
C THR A 225 -9.05 -15.19 -14.33
N SER A 226 -9.33 -16.47 -14.62
CA SER A 226 -8.82 -17.60 -13.85
C SER A 226 -8.35 -18.69 -14.82
N VAL A 227 -7.21 -19.31 -14.53
CA VAL A 227 -6.59 -20.35 -15.37
C VAL A 227 -6.53 -21.71 -14.67
N SER A 228 -7.34 -21.94 -13.63
CA SER A 228 -7.33 -23.20 -12.87
C SER A 228 -8.71 -23.87 -12.78
N ARG A 229 -8.74 -25.19 -12.98
CA ARG A 229 -9.88 -26.06 -12.67
C ARG A 229 -9.94 -26.47 -11.18
N GLY A 230 -9.48 -25.62 -10.25
CA GLY A 230 -9.18 -26.07 -8.87
C GLY A 230 -9.10 -25.00 -7.79
N GLY A 231 -10.24 -24.41 -7.43
CA GLY A 231 -10.42 -23.75 -6.12
C GLY A 231 -10.18 -22.25 -6.05
N PHE A 232 -10.04 -21.56 -7.18
CA PHE A 232 -10.12 -20.09 -7.27
C PHE A 232 -11.54 -19.69 -7.69
N ASN A 233 -12.44 -19.65 -6.71
CA ASN A 233 -13.85 -19.29 -6.91
C ASN A 233 -13.99 -17.77 -7.06
N PHE A 234 -14.65 -17.32 -8.13
CA PHE A 234 -14.86 -15.91 -8.43
C PHE A 234 -15.94 -15.30 -7.51
N ASN A 235 -15.52 -14.72 -6.40
CA ASN A 235 -16.34 -13.79 -5.62
C ASN A 235 -15.80 -12.38 -5.83
N TYR A 236 -16.59 -11.54 -6.52
CA TYR A 236 -16.32 -10.11 -6.67
C TYR A 236 -17.58 -9.29 -6.35
N THR A 237 -17.38 -8.19 -5.62
CA THR A 237 -18.39 -7.13 -5.50
C THR A 237 -17.91 -5.93 -6.28
N LEU A 238 -18.74 -5.44 -7.21
CA LEU A 238 -18.53 -4.18 -7.92
C LEU A 238 -19.60 -3.20 -7.44
N SER A 239 -19.19 -2.14 -6.73
CA SER A 239 -20.10 -1.13 -6.16
C SER A 239 -19.73 0.28 -6.62
N HIS A 240 -20.73 1.02 -7.11
CA HIS A 240 -20.65 2.40 -7.60
C HIS A 240 -19.62 2.62 -8.73
N PHE A 241 -20.15 2.84 -9.95
CA PHE A 241 -19.42 3.18 -11.17
C PHE A 241 -19.64 4.66 -11.53
#